data_AF-A0A2D6XBE7-F1
#
_entry.id   AF-A0A2D6XBE7-F1
#
_cell.length_a   1.000
_cell.length_b   1.000
_cell.length_c   1.000
_cell.angle_alpha   90.00
_cell.angle_beta   90.00
_cell.angle_gamma   90.00
#
_symmetry.space_group_name_H-M   'P 1'
#
loop_
_entity.id
_entity.type
_entity.pdbx_description
1 polymer ?
#
loop_
_entity_poly.entity_id
_entity_poly.type
_entity_poly.pdbx_seq_one_letter_code
_entity_poly.pdbx_strand_id
1 'polypeptide(L)'
;MKVIFNDHDGDDSYYDKKYGNYIVWLGKKGNRETNKMHELAHINLGTDTDEARKMVLRWGLKSKLPSNDKTCKLIADLFFSTWNVLEDERVESFSPRLFKQHKKDMGKTKTKKIAESNPVEALLCARFDRDDLVGPEIKQYILAARLVSKDRVYELAEEYIKRYLIDYIRNV
;
A
#
# COMPACT_ATOMS: atom_id res chain seq x y z
N MET A 1 11.08 -8.89 21.94
CA MET A 1 9.96 -8.74 20.98
C MET A 1 9.68 -10.11 20.38
N LYS A 2 8.46 -10.63 20.53
CA LYS A 2 8.04 -11.91 19.92
C LYS A 2 7.03 -11.63 18.81
N VAL A 3 7.18 -12.29 17.66
CA VAL A 3 6.21 -12.21 16.55
C VAL A 3 5.34 -13.47 16.59
N ILE A 4 4.03 -13.30 16.58
CA ILE A 4 3.04 -14.37 16.61
C ILE A 4 2.27 -14.34 15.28
N PHE A 5 2.37 -15.41 14.50
CA PHE A 5 1.62 -15.57 13.26
C PHE A 5 0.33 -16.33 13.52
N ASN A 6 -0.79 -15.74 13.13
CA ASN A 6 -2.10 -16.36 13.18
C ASN A 6 -2.58 -16.64 11.75
N ASP A 7 -3.00 -17.89 11.49
CA ASP A 7 -3.49 -18.34 10.18
C ASP A 7 -5.03 -18.17 10.01
N HIS A 8 -5.69 -17.47 10.94
CA HIS A 8 -7.14 -17.22 10.89
C HIS A 8 -7.46 -15.83 10.29
N ASP A 9 -8.68 -15.63 9.76
CA ASP A 9 -9.11 -14.28 9.36
C ASP A 9 -9.19 -13.42 10.63
N GLY A 10 -8.26 -12.49 10.77
CA GLY A 10 -8.32 -11.40 11.74
C GLY A 10 -8.15 -10.07 11.03
N ASP A 11 -8.56 -8.99 11.70
CA ASP A 11 -8.33 -7.61 11.26
C ASP A 11 -6.82 -7.29 11.15
N ASP A 12 -6.49 -6.09 10.67
CA ASP A 12 -5.11 -5.59 10.43
C ASP A 12 -4.05 -6.08 11.46
N SER A 13 -2.89 -6.55 10.97
CA SER A 13 -1.71 -6.87 11.81
C SER A 13 -1.36 -5.71 12.73
N TYR A 14 -1.04 -5.97 14.01
CA TYR A 14 -0.83 -4.91 15.01
C TYR A 14 0.25 -5.22 16.05
N TYR A 15 0.79 -4.16 16.64
CA TYR A 15 1.72 -4.25 17.77
C TYR A 15 0.97 -4.19 19.11
N ASP A 16 1.02 -5.29 19.87
CA ASP A 16 0.52 -5.33 21.24
C ASP A 16 1.54 -4.74 22.21
N LYS A 17 1.35 -3.45 22.50
CA LYS A 17 2.21 -2.69 23.42
C LYS A 17 2.22 -3.26 24.84
N LYS A 18 1.14 -3.92 25.29
CA LYS A 18 1.01 -4.44 26.66
C LYS A 18 1.91 -5.65 26.88
N TYR A 19 2.10 -6.48 25.85
CA TYR A 19 2.90 -7.69 25.94
C TYR A 19 4.21 -7.64 25.12
N GLY A 20 4.47 -6.55 24.40
CA GLY A 20 5.67 -6.38 23.60
C GLY A 20 5.76 -7.35 22.41
N ASN A 21 4.58 -7.72 21.87
CA ASN A 21 4.43 -8.72 20.81
C ASN A 21 3.86 -8.09 19.55
N TYR A 22 4.31 -8.56 18.39
CA TYR A 22 3.62 -8.31 17.12
C TYR A 22 2.66 -9.47 16.84
N ILE A 23 1.39 -9.16 16.62
CA ILE A 23 0.38 -10.11 16.17
C ILE A 23 0.19 -9.90 14.67
N VAL A 24 0.52 -10.93 13.90
CA VAL A 24 0.47 -10.91 12.44
C VAL A 24 -0.60 -11.87 11.95
N TRP A 25 -1.52 -11.39 11.13
CA TRP A 25 -2.54 -12.22 10.49
C TRP A 25 -2.10 -12.53 9.06
N LEU A 26 -1.91 -13.81 8.76
CA LEU A 26 -1.49 -14.22 7.41
C LEU A 26 -2.71 -14.35 6.51
N GLY A 27 -2.72 -13.62 5.38
CA GLY A 27 -3.77 -13.73 4.38
C GLY A 27 -3.93 -15.17 3.85
N LYS A 28 -5.18 -15.61 3.65
CA LYS A 28 -5.53 -16.96 3.17
C LYS A 28 -5.23 -17.22 1.68
N LYS A 29 -4.97 -16.17 0.91
CA LYS A 29 -4.64 -16.25 -0.51
C LYS A 29 -3.14 -16.03 -0.70
N GLY A 30 -2.54 -16.80 -1.61
CA GLY A 30 -1.09 -16.74 -1.89
C GLY A 30 -0.27 -17.79 -1.14
N ASN A 31 1.05 -17.70 -1.26
CA ASN A 31 1.97 -18.62 -0.59
C ASN A 31 2.20 -18.16 0.86
N ARG A 32 2.00 -19.06 1.82
CA ARG A 32 2.10 -18.76 3.26
C ARG A 32 3.47 -18.23 3.69
N GLU A 33 4.55 -18.83 3.20
CA GLU A 33 5.91 -18.36 3.53
C GLU A 33 6.17 -16.98 2.94
N THR A 34 5.62 -16.68 1.77
CA THR A 34 5.71 -15.34 1.17
C THR A 34 4.95 -14.31 1.99
N ASN A 35 3.72 -14.60 2.41
CA ASN A 35 2.93 -13.70 3.26
C ASN A 35 3.66 -13.48 4.60
N LYS A 36 4.23 -14.53 5.18
CA LYS A 36 5.04 -14.42 6.40
C LYS A 36 6.28 -13.55 6.20
N MET A 37 7.00 -13.70 5.10
CA MET A 37 8.18 -12.89 4.78
C MET A 37 7.81 -11.42 4.51
N HIS A 38 6.67 -11.18 3.88
CA HIS A 38 6.11 -9.84 3.66
C HIS A 38 5.85 -9.12 4.98
N GLU A 39 5.08 -9.74 5.88
CA GLU A 39 4.76 -9.18 7.19
C GLU A 39 6.00 -9.00 8.09
N LEU A 40 6.94 -9.95 8.06
CA LEU A 40 8.23 -9.80 8.75
C LEU A 40 9.04 -8.63 8.22
N ALA A 41 9.00 -8.39 6.92
CA ALA A 41 9.72 -7.30 6.31
C ALA A 41 9.10 -5.94 6.71
N HIS A 42 7.77 -5.83 6.85
CA HIS A 42 7.12 -4.65 7.43
C HIS A 42 7.56 -4.38 8.87
N ILE A 43 7.64 -5.43 9.71
CA ILE A 43 8.12 -5.30 11.10
C ILE A 43 9.59 -4.87 11.13
N ASN A 44 10.45 -5.52 10.35
CA ASN A 44 11.89 -5.26 10.34
C ASN A 44 12.25 -3.89 9.74
N LEU A 45 11.44 -3.40 8.80
CA LEU A 45 11.67 -2.13 8.10
C LEU A 45 10.84 -0.97 8.65
N GLY A 46 10.15 -1.17 9.78
CA GLY A 46 9.53 -0.11 10.58
C GLY A 46 8.35 0.58 9.89
N THR A 47 7.43 -0.19 9.31
CA THR A 47 6.17 0.33 8.77
C THR A 47 5.28 0.83 9.92
N ASP A 48 4.94 2.13 9.96
CA ASP A 48 4.17 2.75 11.08
C ASP A 48 2.92 3.41 10.50
N THR A 49 1.79 2.75 10.69
CA THR A 49 0.49 3.13 10.15
C THR A 49 -0.12 4.35 10.87
N ASP A 50 0.30 4.66 12.09
CA ASP A 50 -0.26 5.76 12.87
C ASP A 50 0.23 7.13 12.40
N GLU A 51 1.52 7.25 12.04
CA GLU A 51 2.08 8.48 11.50
C GLU A 51 1.52 8.80 10.11
N ALA A 52 1.36 7.77 9.27
CA ALA A 52 0.69 7.87 7.99
C ALA A 52 -0.70 8.52 8.16
N ARG A 53 -1.51 8.02 9.11
CA ARG A 53 -2.88 8.55 9.36
C ARG A 53 -2.87 10.04 9.65
N LYS A 54 -1.95 10.49 10.50
CA LYS A 54 -1.84 11.89 10.93
C LYS A 54 -1.42 12.80 9.78
N MET A 55 -0.50 12.36 8.91
CA MET A 55 -0.08 13.14 7.75
C MET A 55 -1.22 13.34 6.76
N VAL A 56 -2.04 12.32 6.54
CA VAL A 56 -3.17 12.41 5.60
C VAL A 56 -4.24 13.38 6.05
N LEU A 57 -4.61 13.33 7.34
CA LEU A 57 -5.56 14.29 7.90
C LEU A 57 -5.07 15.73 7.71
N ARG A 58 -3.76 15.98 7.89
CA ARG A 58 -3.16 17.30 7.63
C ARG A 58 -3.24 17.70 6.15
N TRP A 59 -3.06 16.77 5.22
CA TRP A 59 -3.15 17.07 3.78
C TRP A 59 -4.57 17.27 3.28
N GLY A 60 -5.53 16.50 3.78
CA GLY A 60 -6.96 16.72 3.52
C GLY A 60 -7.39 18.14 3.87
N LEU A 61 -6.95 18.61 5.04
CA LEU A 61 -7.18 19.99 5.51
C LEU A 61 -6.48 21.04 4.64
N LYS A 62 -5.23 20.81 4.21
CA LYS A 62 -4.48 21.76 3.35
C LYS A 62 -4.99 21.85 1.92
N SER A 63 -5.54 20.76 1.38
CA SER A 63 -5.89 20.65 -0.04
C SER A 63 -7.26 21.25 -0.39
N LYS A 64 -7.93 21.92 0.56
CA LYS A 64 -9.30 22.47 0.42
C LYS A 64 -10.29 21.44 -0.16
N LEU A 65 -10.09 20.16 0.17
CA LEU A 65 -11.00 19.09 -0.23
C LEU A 65 -12.33 19.27 0.52
N PRO A 66 -13.47 18.85 -0.05
CA PRO A 66 -14.77 18.99 0.60
C PRO A 66 -14.72 18.44 2.02
N SER A 67 -14.92 19.30 3.02
CA SER A 67 -14.62 19.02 4.43
C SER A 67 -15.73 18.25 5.16
N ASN A 68 -16.55 17.48 4.44
CA ASN A 68 -17.49 16.58 5.10
C ASN A 68 -16.75 15.31 5.53
N ASP A 69 -17.13 14.74 6.68
CA ASP A 69 -16.41 13.60 7.29
C ASP A 69 -16.24 12.41 6.35
N LYS A 70 -17.18 12.22 5.40
CA LYS A 70 -17.13 11.15 4.41
C LYS A 70 -15.98 11.35 3.40
N THR A 71 -15.78 12.56 2.90
CA THR A 71 -14.69 12.84 1.95
C THR A 71 -13.33 12.78 2.63
N CYS A 72 -13.19 13.32 3.85
CA CYS A 72 -11.96 13.21 4.63
C CYS A 72 -11.59 11.75 4.92
N LYS A 73 -12.58 10.91 5.27
CA LYS A 73 -12.39 9.47 5.46
C LYS A 73 -12.00 8.77 4.16
N LEU A 74 -12.65 9.09 3.05
CA LEU A 74 -12.31 8.53 1.74
C LEU A 74 -10.89 8.89 1.31
N ILE A 75 -10.45 10.13 1.52
CA ILE A 75 -9.08 10.56 1.25
C ILE A 75 -8.08 9.83 2.14
N ALA A 76 -8.40 9.66 3.43
CA ALA A 76 -7.60 8.89 4.36
C ALA A 76 -7.43 7.44 3.89
N ASP A 77 -8.54 6.76 3.57
CA ASP A 77 -8.55 5.37 3.15
C ASP A 77 -7.80 5.18 1.82
N LEU A 78 -7.98 6.09 0.86
CA LEU A 78 -7.29 6.05 -0.42
C LEU A 78 -5.80 6.40 -0.31
N PHE A 79 -5.42 7.28 0.62
CA PHE A 79 -4.01 7.50 0.91
C PHE A 79 -3.37 6.25 1.48
N PHE A 80 -3.99 5.67 2.51
CA PHE A 80 -3.49 4.44 3.11
C PHE A 80 -3.32 3.34 2.08
N SER A 81 -4.31 3.20 1.20
CA SER A 81 -4.24 2.21 0.13
C SER A 81 -3.10 2.52 -0.84
N THR A 82 -2.90 3.79 -1.23
CA THR A 82 -1.80 4.22 -2.10
C THR A 82 -0.45 3.94 -1.44
N TRP A 83 -0.28 4.40 -0.19
CA TRP A 83 0.93 4.23 0.58
C TRP A 83 1.25 2.76 0.83
N ASN A 84 0.28 1.93 1.18
CA ASN A 84 0.46 0.49 1.35
C ASN A 84 1.01 -0.14 0.06
N VAL A 85 0.46 0.19 -1.11
CA VAL A 85 0.96 -0.36 -2.38
C VAL A 85 2.43 0.02 -2.63
N LEU A 86 2.81 1.26 -2.33
CA LEU A 86 4.19 1.74 -2.50
C LEU A 86 5.13 1.18 -1.42
N GLU A 87 4.66 1.06 -0.19
CA GLU A 87 5.40 0.52 0.95
C GLU A 87 5.66 -0.98 0.75
N ASP A 88 4.67 -1.74 0.28
CA ASP A 88 4.84 -3.14 -0.13
C ASP A 88 5.92 -3.26 -1.20
N GLU A 89 5.88 -2.41 -2.24
CA GLU A 89 6.91 -2.40 -3.28
C GLU A 89 8.30 -2.10 -2.70
N ARG A 90 8.39 -1.11 -1.81
CA ARG A 90 9.63 -0.74 -1.11
C ARG A 90 10.16 -1.93 -0.31
N VAL A 91 9.35 -2.47 0.57
CA VAL A 91 9.69 -3.58 1.49
C VAL A 91 10.14 -4.81 0.70
N GLU A 92 9.39 -5.19 -0.32
CA GLU A 92 9.69 -6.35 -1.16
C GLU A 92 10.93 -6.15 -2.04
N SER A 93 11.24 -4.92 -2.41
CA SER A 93 12.45 -4.61 -3.20
C SER A 93 13.75 -4.94 -2.46
N PHE A 94 13.73 -4.96 -1.12
CA PHE A 94 14.87 -5.39 -0.30
C PHE A 94 15.07 -6.92 -0.29
N SER A 95 14.14 -7.71 -0.84
CA SER A 95 14.22 -9.18 -0.91
C SER A 95 13.75 -9.76 -2.26
N PRO A 96 14.40 -9.40 -3.37
CA PRO A 96 13.83 -9.49 -4.72
C PRO A 96 13.58 -10.91 -5.27
N ARG A 97 14.27 -11.94 -4.76
CA ARG A 97 14.17 -13.30 -5.32
C ARG A 97 12.82 -13.98 -5.08
N LEU A 98 12.26 -13.84 -3.87
CA LEU A 98 10.99 -14.47 -3.51
C LEU A 98 9.81 -13.69 -4.09
N PHE A 99 9.84 -12.36 -4.03
CA PHE A 99 8.69 -11.53 -4.41
C PHE A 99 8.45 -11.42 -5.91
N LYS A 100 9.49 -11.53 -6.76
CA LYS A 100 9.33 -11.47 -8.23
C LYS A 100 8.42 -12.57 -8.78
N GLN A 101 8.49 -13.79 -8.23
CA GLN A 101 7.67 -14.90 -8.72
C GLN A 101 6.19 -14.69 -8.38
N HIS A 102 5.89 -14.19 -7.18
CA HIS A 102 4.52 -13.91 -6.74
C HIS A 102 3.89 -12.73 -7.46
N LYS A 103 4.66 -11.69 -7.80
CA LYS A 103 4.16 -10.55 -8.56
C LYS A 103 3.62 -10.96 -9.94
N LYS A 104 4.37 -11.82 -10.63
CA LYS A 104 4.00 -12.32 -11.96
C LYS A 104 2.71 -13.15 -11.93
N ASP A 105 2.50 -13.96 -10.90
CA ASP A 105 1.31 -14.79 -10.79
C ASP A 105 0.08 -13.99 -10.33
N MET A 106 0.24 -13.01 -9.43
CA MET A 106 -0.85 -12.10 -9.07
C MET A 106 -1.26 -11.18 -10.23
N GLY A 107 -0.31 -10.71 -11.04
CA GLY A 107 -0.60 -9.90 -12.23
C GLY A 107 -1.55 -10.57 -13.22
N LYS A 108 -1.46 -11.90 -13.37
CA LYS A 108 -2.36 -12.70 -14.23
C LYS A 108 -3.82 -12.69 -13.76
N THR A 109 -4.06 -12.42 -12.47
CA THR A 109 -5.42 -12.44 -11.88
C THR A 109 -6.11 -11.08 -11.91
N LYS A 110 -5.39 -9.99 -12.18
CA LYS A 110 -5.97 -8.65 -12.30
C LYS A 110 -6.67 -8.51 -13.67
N THR A 111 -7.88 -7.97 -13.71
CA THR A 111 -8.65 -7.80 -14.96
C THR A 111 -8.64 -6.35 -15.42
N LYS A 112 -8.97 -6.09 -16.69
CA LYS A 112 -9.10 -4.71 -17.24
C LYS A 112 -10.05 -3.84 -16.41
N LYS A 113 -11.15 -4.42 -15.93
CA LYS A 113 -12.13 -3.74 -15.06
C LYS A 113 -11.51 -3.21 -13.76
N ILE A 114 -10.48 -3.88 -13.23
CA ILE A 114 -9.77 -3.43 -12.03
C ILE A 114 -8.83 -2.26 -12.37
N ALA A 115 -8.12 -2.28 -13.50
CA ALA A 115 -7.24 -1.15 -13.85
C ALA A 115 -8.00 0.16 -14.10
N GLU A 116 -9.24 0.08 -14.59
CA GLU A 116 -10.09 1.25 -14.88
C GLU A 116 -10.93 1.71 -13.68
N SER A 117 -10.85 1.05 -12.52
CA SER A 117 -11.80 1.31 -11.44
C SER A 117 -11.46 2.54 -10.59
N ASN A 118 -10.18 2.82 -10.30
CA ASN A 118 -9.71 4.06 -9.66
C ASN A 118 -8.16 4.14 -9.66
N PRO A 119 -7.56 5.28 -9.27
CA PRO A 119 -6.11 5.42 -9.24
C PRO A 119 -5.36 4.44 -8.31
N VAL A 120 -5.96 3.95 -7.22
CA VAL A 120 -5.31 2.95 -6.36
C VAL A 120 -5.19 1.61 -7.08
N GLU A 121 -6.24 1.21 -7.82
CA GLU A 121 -6.23 -0.04 -8.56
C GLU A 121 -5.32 0.01 -9.79
N ALA A 122 -5.20 1.17 -10.45
CA ALA A 122 -4.15 1.40 -11.44
C ALA A 122 -2.75 1.20 -10.83
N LEU A 123 -2.52 1.72 -9.61
CA LEU A 123 -1.25 1.53 -8.92
C LEU A 123 -0.99 0.05 -8.55
N LEU A 124 -2.03 -0.70 -8.15
CA LEU A 124 -1.95 -2.14 -7.93
C LEU A 124 -1.62 -2.89 -9.23
N CYS A 125 -2.25 -2.54 -10.35
CA CYS A 125 -1.92 -3.12 -11.65
C CYS A 125 -0.45 -2.85 -12.04
N ALA A 126 0.04 -1.63 -11.82
CA ALA A 126 1.45 -1.29 -12.05
C ALA A 126 2.41 -2.10 -11.17
N ARG A 127 2.07 -2.28 -9.87
CA ARG A 127 2.87 -3.07 -8.93
C ARG A 127 3.02 -4.53 -9.38
N PHE A 128 1.98 -5.08 -9.98
CA PHE A 128 1.93 -6.49 -10.42
C PHE A 128 2.28 -6.68 -11.90
N ASP A 129 3.09 -5.79 -12.46
CA ASP A 129 3.62 -5.87 -13.83
C ASP A 129 2.53 -5.98 -14.92
N ARG A 130 1.36 -5.38 -14.70
CA ARG A 130 0.27 -5.24 -15.69
C ARG A 130 0.37 -3.91 -16.43
N ASP A 131 1.55 -3.66 -16.98
CA ASP A 131 1.87 -2.46 -17.77
C ASP A 131 0.97 -2.33 -19.01
N ASP A 132 0.39 -3.43 -19.49
CA ASP A 132 -0.59 -3.44 -20.58
C ASP A 132 -1.90 -2.73 -20.21
N LEU A 133 -2.16 -2.52 -18.91
CA LEU A 133 -3.37 -1.89 -18.40
C LEU A 133 -3.15 -0.48 -17.85
N VAL A 134 -1.90 -0.03 -17.71
CA VAL A 134 -1.55 1.22 -17.02
C VAL A 134 -0.43 1.97 -17.73
N GLY A 135 -0.50 3.29 -17.74
CA GLY A 135 0.52 4.11 -18.39
C GLY A 135 1.87 4.12 -17.65
N PRO A 136 2.96 4.47 -18.36
CA PRO A 136 4.30 4.57 -17.78
C PRO A 136 4.37 5.56 -16.61
N GLU A 137 3.50 6.56 -16.60
CA GLU A 137 3.38 7.56 -15.53
C GLU A 137 2.89 7.00 -14.20
N ILE A 138 2.15 5.89 -14.19
CA ILE A 138 1.78 5.18 -12.96
C ILE A 138 2.91 4.25 -12.54
N LYS A 139 3.50 3.54 -13.53
CA LYS A 139 4.62 2.62 -13.29
C LYS A 139 5.82 3.29 -12.65
N GLN A 140 6.13 4.54 -13.01
CA GLN A 140 7.26 5.26 -12.42
C GLN A 140 7.15 5.42 -10.89
N TYR A 141 5.94 5.49 -10.31
CA TYR A 141 5.77 5.56 -8.85
C TYR A 141 6.16 4.24 -8.17
N ILE A 142 5.84 3.10 -8.79
CA ILE A 142 6.29 1.77 -8.33
C ILE A 142 7.83 1.69 -8.40
N LEU A 143 8.42 2.11 -9.51
CA LEU A 143 9.87 2.09 -9.66
C LEU A 143 10.57 3.02 -8.66
N ALA A 144 10.02 4.22 -8.44
CA ALA A 144 10.55 5.21 -7.51
C ALA A 144 10.42 4.80 -6.03
N ALA A 145 9.50 3.90 -5.70
CA ALA A 145 9.33 3.38 -4.34
C ALA A 145 10.35 2.29 -3.97
N ARG A 146 11.18 1.80 -4.91
CA ARG A 146 12.14 0.72 -4.65
C ARG A 146 13.37 1.21 -3.89
N LEU A 147 13.76 0.49 -2.86
CA LEU A 147 15.01 0.71 -2.09
C LEU A 147 15.19 2.13 -1.55
N VAL A 148 14.08 2.87 -1.34
CA VAL A 148 14.11 4.23 -0.80
C VAL A 148 13.86 4.25 0.71
N SER A 149 14.00 5.44 1.31
CA SER A 149 13.59 5.67 2.70
C SER A 149 12.06 5.66 2.84
N LYS A 150 11.58 5.43 4.05
CA LYS A 150 10.15 5.50 4.37
C LYS A 150 9.56 6.89 4.11
N ASP A 151 10.30 7.94 4.46
CA ASP A 151 9.90 9.33 4.19
C ASP A 151 9.67 9.58 2.70
N ARG A 152 10.51 8.99 1.84
CA ARG A 152 10.34 9.10 0.40
C ARG A 152 9.06 8.40 -0.09
N VAL A 153 8.65 7.29 0.52
CA VAL A 153 7.37 6.64 0.20
C VAL A 153 6.19 7.53 0.58
N TYR A 154 6.26 8.24 1.71
CA TYR A 154 5.24 9.22 2.07
C TYR A 154 5.13 10.36 1.06
N GLU A 155 6.26 10.91 0.61
CA GLU A 155 6.29 11.94 -0.43
C GLU A 155 5.69 11.44 -1.76
N LEU A 156 6.04 10.22 -2.18
CA LEU A 156 5.51 9.62 -3.41
C LEU A 156 4.00 9.37 -3.31
N ALA A 157 3.51 8.88 -2.17
CA ALA A 157 2.09 8.71 -1.93
C ALA A 157 1.34 10.06 -1.96
N GLU A 158 1.89 11.09 -1.31
CA GLU A 158 1.34 12.46 -1.35
C GLU A 158 1.24 12.99 -2.78
N GLU A 159 2.31 12.87 -3.56
CA GLU A 159 2.38 13.31 -4.95
C GLU A 159 1.34 12.59 -5.82
N TYR A 160 1.28 11.26 -5.70
CA TYR A 160 0.33 10.43 -6.45
C TYR A 160 -1.12 10.85 -6.19
N ILE A 161 -1.45 11.09 -4.92
CA ILE A 161 -2.81 11.44 -4.51
C ILE A 161 -3.20 12.81 -5.02
N LYS A 162 -2.30 13.80 -4.90
CA LYS A 162 -2.54 15.14 -5.45
C LYS A 162 -2.78 15.11 -6.95
N ARG A 163 -2.05 14.25 -7.66
CA ARG A 163 -2.04 14.20 -9.12
C ARG A 163 -3.19 13.41 -9.73
N TYR A 164 -3.57 12.28 -9.13
CA TYR A 164 -4.54 11.36 -9.75
C TYR A 164 -5.81 11.22 -8.92
N LEU A 165 -5.67 11.20 -7.59
CA LEU A 165 -6.74 10.79 -6.71
C LEU A 165 -7.69 11.94 -6.36
N ILE A 166 -7.15 13.14 -6.14
CA ILE A 166 -7.96 14.35 -5.94
C ILE A 166 -8.82 14.64 -7.18
N ASP A 167 -8.21 14.56 -8.36
CA ASP A 167 -8.93 14.82 -9.60
C ASP A 167 -9.96 13.73 -9.89
N TYR A 168 -9.67 12.46 -9.57
CA TYR A 168 -10.66 11.40 -9.61
C TYR A 168 -11.86 11.70 -8.69
N ILE A 169 -11.63 12.06 -7.42
CA ILE A 169 -12.70 12.39 -6.46
C ILE A 169 -13.55 13.58 -6.93
N ARG A 170 -12.96 14.57 -7.62
CA ARG A 170 -13.71 15.74 -8.13
C ARG A 170 -14.62 15.43 -9.32
N ASN A 171 -14.32 14.37 -10.07
CA ASN A 171 -15.00 14.01 -11.31
C ASN A 171 -15.99 12.83 -11.14
N VAL A 172 -16.09 12.28 -9.93
CA VAL A 172 -17.06 11.25 -9.53
C VAL A 172 -18.20 11.90 -8.77
#